data_AF-A0A133XW21-F1
#
_entry.id   AF-A0A133XW21-F1
#
_cell.length_a   1.000
_cell.length_b   1.000
_cell.length_c   1.000
_cell.angle_alpha   90.00
_cell.angle_beta   90.00
_cell.angle_gamma   90.00
#
_symmetry.space_group_name_H-M   'P 1'
#
loop_
_entity.id
_entity.type
_entity.pdbx_description
1 polymer ?
#
loop_
_entity_poly.entity_id
_entity_poly.type
_entity_poly.pdbx_seq_one_letter_code
_entity_poly.pdbx_strand_id
1 'polypeptide(L)'
;MMLCKTQFRKALLDVFRGLHNEKAGQMSVELAVVLPVVLIVILLVFNLARYISLAMKFSMACSHTIVNLGITASDEQNAHERTHAVQEQVSEIMHLGDKGTVDVKIQQLDRLEASQPAVQAIFSMLPKFDEFICTMQIRPWPSNFAIAGVSLSPPAFLRFEYRLVVDPYRCGVVL
;
A
#
# COMPACT_ATOMS: atom_id res chain seq x y z
N MET A 1 10.10 -12.23 -10.95
CA MET A 1 9.40 -13.26 -10.13
C MET A 1 10.35 -14.15 -9.31
N MET A 2 11.64 -14.26 -9.66
CA MET A 2 12.58 -15.20 -8.99
C MET A 2 12.98 -14.81 -7.56
N LEU A 3 13.25 -13.53 -7.26
CA LEU A 3 13.76 -13.09 -5.95
C LEU A 3 12.85 -13.41 -4.76
N CYS A 4 11.53 -13.35 -4.94
CA CYS A 4 10.57 -13.57 -3.84
C CYS A 4 10.45 -15.07 -3.50
N LYS A 5 10.48 -15.95 -4.52
CA LYS A 5 10.48 -17.41 -4.34
C LYS A 5 11.76 -17.92 -3.67
N THR A 6 12.93 -17.38 -4.05
CA THR A 6 14.20 -17.79 -3.43
C THR A 6 14.31 -17.34 -1.97
N GLN A 7 13.81 -16.16 -1.62
CA GLN A 7 13.78 -15.68 -0.24
C GLN A 7 12.86 -16.52 0.65
N PHE A 8 11.64 -16.83 0.17
CA PHE A 8 10.74 -17.72 0.89
C PHE A 8 11.32 -19.13 1.07
N ARG A 9 11.96 -19.68 0.01
CA ARG A 9 12.61 -20.99 0.08
C ARG A 9 13.76 -21.01 1.09
N LYS A 10 14.55 -19.94 1.20
CA LYS A 10 15.60 -19.83 2.22
C LYS A 10 15.01 -19.79 3.63
N ALA A 11 14.03 -18.92 3.87
CA ALA A 11 13.37 -18.82 5.18
C ALA A 11 12.74 -20.16 5.62
N LEU A 12 12.11 -20.86 4.68
CA LEU A 12 11.53 -22.17 4.92
C LEU A 12 12.62 -23.22 5.23
N LEU A 13 13.72 -23.24 4.47
CA LEU A 13 14.83 -24.16 4.72
C LEU A 13 15.51 -23.93 6.07
N ASP A 14 15.69 -22.67 6.50
CA ASP A 14 16.31 -22.36 7.78
C ASP A 14 15.43 -22.83 8.95
N VAL A 15 14.11 -22.66 8.85
CA VAL A 15 13.15 -23.15 9.85
C VAL A 15 13.11 -24.68 9.88
N PHE A 16 13.01 -25.35 8.72
CA PHE A 16 13.03 -26.81 8.66
C PHE A 16 14.36 -27.40 9.18
N ARG A 17 15.49 -26.73 8.93
CA ARG A 17 16.79 -27.12 9.47
C ARG A 17 16.82 -27.01 11.00
N GLY A 18 16.20 -25.98 11.59
CA GLY A 18 16.05 -25.84 13.04
C GLY A 18 15.19 -26.95 13.66
N LEU A 19 14.11 -27.35 12.99
CA LEU A 19 13.19 -28.38 13.45
C LEU A 19 13.75 -29.81 13.33
N HIS A 20 14.63 -30.09 12.38
CA HIS A 20 15.18 -31.43 12.14
C HIS A 20 16.24 -31.85 13.18
N ASN A 21 16.74 -30.91 14.00
CA ASN A 21 17.83 -31.18 14.94
C ASN A 21 17.35 -31.76 16.29
N GLU A 22 16.03 -31.85 16.51
CA GLU A 22 15.45 -32.42 17.74
C GLU A 22 14.97 -33.88 17.50
N LYS A 23 15.68 -34.81 18.14
CA LYS A 23 15.46 -36.27 18.31
C LYS A 23 14.27 -36.91 17.57
N ALA A 24 14.61 -37.62 16.50
CA ALA A 24 13.75 -38.44 15.66
C ALA A 24 13.05 -39.57 16.44
N GLY A 25 11.72 -39.58 16.46
CA GLY A 25 10.91 -40.71 16.93
C GLY A 25 9.55 -40.29 17.46
N GLN A 26 9.51 -39.72 18.67
CA GLN A 26 8.28 -39.32 19.36
C GLN A 26 7.78 -37.93 18.95
N MET A 27 8.67 -37.09 18.40
CA MET A 27 8.40 -35.70 18.01
C MET A 27 7.67 -35.54 16.68
N SER A 28 7.51 -36.61 15.88
CA SER A 28 6.88 -36.49 14.56
C SER A 28 5.39 -36.16 14.62
N VAL A 29 4.70 -36.58 15.70
CA VAL A 29 3.27 -36.28 15.90
C VAL A 29 3.08 -34.83 16.35
N GLU A 30 3.96 -34.33 17.23
CA GLU A 30 3.94 -32.93 17.67
C GLU A 30 4.34 -31.99 16.51
N LEU A 31 5.38 -32.35 15.75
CA LEU A 31 5.80 -31.60 14.58
C LEU A 31 4.71 -31.54 13.51
N ALA A 32 3.95 -32.62 13.29
CA ALA A 32 2.85 -32.63 12.33
C ALA A 32 1.76 -31.61 12.67
N VAL A 33 1.52 -31.37 13.97
CA VAL A 33 0.54 -30.37 14.45
C VAL A 33 1.12 -28.96 14.44
N VAL A 34 2.41 -28.80 14.78
CA VAL A 34 3.07 -27.49 14.86
C VAL A 34 3.43 -26.93 13.48
N LEU A 35 3.81 -27.79 12.53
CA LEU A 35 4.23 -27.41 11.18
C LEU A 35 3.23 -26.51 10.42
N PRO A 36 1.93 -26.85 10.31
CA PRO A 36 0.98 -26.00 9.60
C PRO A 36 0.84 -24.62 10.24
N VAL A 37 0.87 -24.54 11.58
CA VAL A 37 0.80 -23.26 12.30
C VAL A 37 2.04 -22.42 12.02
N VAL A 38 3.23 -23.01 12.10
CA VAL A 38 4.50 -22.32 11.80
C VAL A 38 4.53 -21.82 10.36
N LEU A 39 4.06 -22.62 9.40
CA LEU A 39 3.96 -22.20 8.00
C LEU A 39 3.04 -21.00 7.81
N ILE A 40 1.86 -20.99 8.45
CA ILE A 40 0.93 -19.85 8.39
C ILE A 40 1.56 -18.59 8.97
N VAL A 41 2.22 -18.69 10.13
CA VAL A 41 2.88 -17.55 10.77
C VAL A 41 3.99 -16.99 9.89
N ILE A 42 4.84 -17.84 9.32
CA ILE A 42 5.91 -17.40 8.40
C ILE A 42 5.33 -16.72 7.16
N LEU A 43 4.27 -17.28 6.57
CA LEU A 43 3.57 -16.67 5.44
C LEU A 43 3.00 -15.30 5.80
N LEU A 44 2.41 -15.15 6.99
CA LEU A 44 1.86 -13.89 7.47
C LEU A 44 2.97 -12.84 7.63
N VAL A 45 4.05 -13.18 8.35
CA VAL A 45 5.19 -12.27 8.57
C VAL A 45 5.84 -11.87 7.24
N PHE A 46 5.99 -12.80 6.32
CA PHE A 46 6.58 -12.53 5.00
C PHE A 46 5.71 -11.57 4.17
N ASN A 47 4.39 -11.78 4.15
CA ASN A 47 3.47 -10.87 3.47
C ASN A 47 3.45 -9.48 4.12
N LEU A 48 3.47 -9.42 5.45
CA LEU A 48 3.49 -8.16 6.18
C LEU A 48 4.77 -7.37 5.93
N ALA A 49 5.94 -8.02 6.01
CA ALA A 49 7.23 -7.38 5.73
C ALA A 49 7.29 -6.84 4.28
N ARG A 50 6.78 -7.62 3.32
CA ARG A 50 6.67 -7.17 1.93
C ARG A 50 5.71 -5.99 1.79
N TYR A 51 4.57 -6.02 2.46
CA TYR A 51 3.58 -4.94 2.42
C TYR A 51 4.15 -3.65 2.99
N ILE A 52 4.79 -3.69 4.16
CA ILE A 52 5.42 -2.51 4.79
C ILE A 52 6.51 -1.93 3.87
N SER A 53 7.34 -2.79 3.28
CA SER A 53 8.39 -2.35 2.36
C SER A 53 7.85 -1.62 1.13
N LEU A 54 6.68 -2.04 0.64
CA LEU A 54 5.98 -1.38 -0.47
C LEU A 54 5.27 -0.11 -0.02
N ALA A 55 4.62 -0.13 1.15
CA ALA A 55 3.94 1.02 1.71
C ALA A 55 4.90 2.20 1.94
N MET A 56 6.11 1.94 2.44
CA MET A 56 7.15 2.96 2.64
C MET A 56 7.64 3.56 1.32
N LYS A 57 7.83 2.74 0.29
CA LYS A 57 8.21 3.23 -1.04
C LYS A 57 7.09 4.04 -1.67
N PHE A 58 5.85 3.58 -1.49
CA PHE A 58 4.66 4.23 -2.01
C PHE A 58 4.43 5.60 -1.38
N SER A 59 4.49 5.71 -0.05
CA SER A 59 4.32 7.00 0.64
C SER A 59 5.40 8.00 0.23
N MET A 60 6.65 7.55 0.11
CA MET A 60 7.76 8.37 -0.36
C MET A 60 7.56 8.82 -1.83
N ALA A 61 7.16 7.92 -2.72
CA ALA A 61 6.89 8.23 -4.13
C ALA A 61 5.72 9.21 -4.27
N CYS A 62 4.61 8.96 -3.56
CA CYS A 62 3.45 9.85 -3.57
C CYS A 62 3.84 11.25 -3.10
N SER A 63 4.50 11.38 -1.96
CA SER A 63 4.91 12.68 -1.43
C SER A 63 5.78 13.45 -2.42
N HIS A 64 6.78 12.80 -3.02
CA HIS A 64 7.68 13.44 -3.99
C HIS A 64 6.93 13.87 -5.27
N THR A 65 6.11 12.99 -5.83
CA THR A 65 5.35 13.27 -7.06
C THR A 65 4.29 14.35 -6.84
N ILE A 66 3.55 14.30 -5.72
CA ILE A 66 2.53 15.28 -5.40
C ILE A 66 3.16 16.66 -5.18
N VAL A 67 4.30 16.76 -4.50
CA VAL A 67 4.98 18.06 -4.33
C VAL A 67 5.47 18.62 -5.67
N ASN A 68 5.94 17.76 -6.57
CA ASN A 68 6.50 18.19 -7.86
C ASN A 68 5.43 18.55 -8.91
N LEU A 69 4.41 17.70 -9.07
CA LEU A 69 3.38 17.86 -10.10
C LEU A 69 2.09 18.49 -9.56
N GLY A 70 1.83 18.33 -8.27
CA GLY A 70 0.60 18.80 -7.61
C GLY A 70 0.55 20.32 -7.42
N ILE A 71 1.62 21.07 -7.68
CA ILE A 71 1.61 22.54 -7.61
C ILE A 71 1.28 23.22 -8.96
N THR A 72 1.00 22.46 -10.01
CA THR A 72 0.55 23.01 -11.30
C THR A 72 -0.88 23.55 -11.17
N ALA A 73 -1.12 24.74 -11.74
CA ALA A 73 -2.20 25.66 -11.40
C ALA A 73 -3.59 25.02 -11.16
N SER A 74 -4.22 25.45 -10.04
CA SER A 74 -5.49 25.00 -9.46
C SER A 74 -6.70 25.49 -10.25
N ASP A 75 -6.80 25.08 -11.52
CA ASP A 75 -8.04 25.21 -12.28
C ASP A 75 -8.78 23.87 -12.26
N GLU A 76 -10.09 23.87 -12.04
CA GLU A 76 -10.89 22.64 -11.87
C GLU A 76 -10.80 21.73 -13.12
N GLN A 77 -10.66 22.33 -14.30
CA GLN A 77 -10.46 21.64 -15.57
C GLN A 77 -9.15 20.83 -15.61
N ASN A 78 -8.11 21.29 -14.90
CA ASN A 78 -6.78 20.68 -14.87
C ASN A 78 -6.63 19.64 -13.75
N ALA A 79 -7.61 19.52 -12.83
CA ALA A 79 -7.54 18.59 -11.72
C ALA A 79 -7.48 17.13 -12.18
N HIS A 80 -8.19 16.78 -13.26
CA HIS A 80 -8.15 15.42 -13.82
C HIS A 80 -6.79 15.11 -14.47
N GLU A 81 -6.21 16.06 -15.21
CA GLU A 81 -4.89 15.91 -15.81
C GLU A 81 -3.80 15.76 -14.73
N ARG A 82 -3.91 16.53 -13.64
CA ARG A 82 -3.04 16.40 -12.45
C ARG A 82 -3.17 15.02 -11.79
N THR A 83 -4.39 14.50 -11.60
CA THR A 83 -4.56 13.13 -11.05
C THR A 83 -3.88 12.09 -11.92
N HIS A 84 -4.07 12.19 -13.25
CA HIS A 84 -3.52 11.21 -14.19
C HIS A 84 -2.00 11.26 -14.22
N ALA A 85 -1.41 12.46 -14.27
CA ALA A 85 0.04 12.64 -14.25
C ALA A 85 0.68 12.12 -12.96
N VAL A 86 0.07 12.38 -11.80
CA VAL A 86 0.53 11.85 -10.50
C VAL A 86 0.40 10.32 -10.47
N GLN A 87 -0.72 9.78 -10.94
CA GLN A 87 -0.95 8.33 -10.98
C GLN A 87 0.07 7.62 -11.89
N GLU A 88 0.33 8.17 -13.08
CA GLU A 88 1.28 7.62 -14.04
C GLU A 88 2.70 7.59 -13.44
N GLN A 89 3.17 8.72 -12.89
CA GLN A 89 4.51 8.79 -12.33
C GLN A 89 4.69 7.90 -11.09
N VAL A 90 3.68 7.83 -10.20
CA VAL A 90 3.74 6.92 -9.04
C VAL A 90 3.73 5.46 -9.48
N SER A 91 2.96 5.12 -10.52
CA SER A 91 2.92 3.76 -11.07
C SER A 91 4.27 3.35 -11.71
N GLU A 92 4.96 4.30 -12.33
CA GLU A 92 6.29 4.11 -12.90
C GLU A 92 7.33 3.83 -11.80
N ILE A 93 7.41 4.67 -10.78
CA ILE A 93 8.39 4.56 -9.69
C ILE A 93 8.22 3.26 -8.89
N MET A 94 6.98 2.84 -8.65
CA MET A 94 6.71 1.65 -7.84
C MET A 94 6.98 0.33 -8.56
N HIS A 95 7.07 0.33 -9.90
CA HIS A 95 7.25 -0.87 -10.73
C HIS A 95 6.39 -2.05 -10.25
N LEU A 96 5.11 -1.78 -9.97
CA LEU A 96 4.23 -2.75 -9.30
C LEU A 96 3.94 -3.98 -10.17
N GLY A 97 4.06 -3.86 -11.50
CA GLY A 97 3.83 -4.96 -12.46
C GLY A 97 2.46 -5.62 -12.23
N ASP A 98 2.38 -6.94 -12.41
CA ASP A 98 1.15 -7.72 -12.16
C ASP A 98 0.78 -7.90 -10.66
N LYS A 99 1.55 -7.29 -9.73
CA LYS A 99 1.40 -7.58 -8.29
C LYS A 99 0.33 -6.71 -7.61
N GLY A 100 -0.16 -5.67 -8.27
CA GLY A 100 -1.06 -4.71 -7.67
C GLY A 100 -1.37 -3.53 -8.59
N THR A 101 -2.30 -2.69 -8.16
CA THR A 101 -2.71 -1.48 -8.86
C THR A 101 -2.55 -0.27 -7.95
N VAL A 102 -2.36 0.90 -8.55
CA VAL A 102 -2.32 2.20 -7.86
C VAL A 102 -3.46 3.04 -8.42
N ASP A 103 -4.22 3.67 -7.54
CA ASP A 103 -5.35 4.55 -7.87
C ASP A 103 -5.19 5.85 -7.07
N VAL A 104 -5.20 7.00 -7.74
CA VAL A 104 -5.00 8.32 -7.14
C VAL A 104 -6.26 9.15 -7.32
N LYS A 105 -6.74 9.74 -6.24
CA LYS A 105 -7.91 10.63 -6.24
C LYS A 105 -7.52 11.98 -5.64
N ILE A 106 -8.05 13.06 -6.20
CA ILE A 106 -7.98 14.40 -5.59
C ILE A 106 -9.35 14.71 -5.01
N GLN A 107 -9.38 15.13 -3.75
CA GLN A 107 -10.53 15.77 -3.13
C GLN A 107 -10.14 17.21 -2.83
N GLN A 108 -10.90 18.16 -3.35
CA GLN A 108 -10.70 19.56 -2.96
C GLN A 108 -11.29 19.73 -1.56
N LEU A 109 -10.46 20.16 -0.62
CA LEU A 109 -10.89 20.39 0.75
C LEU A 109 -11.32 21.84 0.89
N ASP A 110 -12.60 22.10 0.61
CA ASP A 110 -13.23 23.35 1.02
C ASP A 110 -13.38 23.30 2.55
N ARG A 111 -12.73 24.24 3.25
CA ARG A 111 -12.49 24.14 4.70
C ARG A 111 -13.75 23.99 5.56
N LEU A 112 -14.96 24.27 5.08
CA LEU A 112 -16.22 23.98 5.77
C LEU A 112 -17.36 23.89 4.77
N GLU A 113 -18.12 22.80 4.83
CA GLU A 113 -19.50 22.73 4.31
C GLU A 113 -20.39 23.69 5.13
N ALA A 114 -20.18 25.00 4.97
CA ALA A 114 -20.98 26.01 5.62
C ALA A 114 -22.32 26.09 4.88
N SER A 115 -23.38 25.53 5.47
CA SER A 115 -24.75 25.47 4.96
C SER A 115 -25.44 26.85 4.81
N GLN A 116 -24.68 27.95 4.70
CA GLN A 116 -25.21 29.31 4.62
C GLN A 116 -24.58 30.10 3.47
N PRO A 117 -25.37 30.54 2.47
CA PRO A 117 -24.87 31.15 1.23
C PRO A 117 -24.17 32.51 1.44
N ALA A 118 -24.48 33.23 2.53
CA ALA A 118 -23.85 34.52 2.83
C ALA A 118 -22.41 34.39 3.37
N VAL A 119 -22.09 33.26 4.00
CA VAL A 119 -20.74 32.97 4.52
C VAL A 119 -19.85 32.47 3.38
N GLN A 120 -20.41 31.75 2.40
CA GLN A 120 -19.69 31.23 1.24
C GLN A 120 -19.00 32.33 0.40
N ALA A 121 -19.60 33.52 0.27
CA ALA A 121 -19.04 34.64 -0.49
C ALA A 121 -17.87 35.36 0.22
N ILE A 122 -17.83 35.33 1.56
CA ILE A 122 -16.71 35.90 2.33
C ILE A 122 -15.55 34.89 2.36
N PHE A 123 -15.87 33.60 2.33
CA PHE A 123 -14.90 32.51 2.42
C PHE A 123 -14.34 32.06 1.06
N SER A 124 -14.87 32.53 -0.07
CA SER A 124 -14.27 32.34 -1.39
C SER A 124 -12.90 33.01 -1.55
N MET A 125 -12.51 33.87 -0.60
CA MET A 125 -11.18 34.48 -0.51
C MET A 125 -10.19 33.67 0.35
N LEU A 126 -10.62 32.60 1.02
CA LEU A 126 -9.68 31.73 1.73
C LEU A 126 -8.94 30.82 0.73
N PRO A 127 -7.66 30.48 1.01
CA PRO A 127 -6.91 29.56 0.18
C PRO A 127 -7.63 28.21 0.10
N LYS A 128 -7.91 27.75 -1.12
CA LYS A 128 -8.39 26.40 -1.40
C LYS A 128 -7.21 25.43 -1.25
N PHE A 129 -7.41 24.33 -0.52
CA PHE A 129 -6.42 23.28 -0.34
C PHE A 129 -6.82 22.05 -1.15
N ASP A 130 -5.88 21.45 -1.87
CA ASP A 130 -6.11 20.20 -2.60
C ASP A 130 -5.64 19.03 -1.72
N GLU A 131 -6.55 18.15 -1.30
CA GLU A 131 -6.23 16.88 -0.63
C GLU A 131 -6.02 15.78 -1.68
N PHE A 132 -4.81 15.23 -1.74
CA PHE A 132 -4.50 14.07 -2.57
C PHE A 132 -4.67 12.80 -1.75
N ILE A 133 -5.56 11.92 -2.20
CA ILE A 133 -5.80 10.60 -1.62
C ILE A 133 -5.28 9.56 -2.59
N CYS A 134 -4.09 9.05 -2.30
CA CYS A 134 -3.44 7.99 -3.07
C CYS A 134 -3.74 6.63 -2.44
N THR A 135 -4.26 5.70 -3.22
CA THR A 135 -4.54 4.33 -2.78
C THR A 135 -3.71 3.33 -3.56
N MET A 136 -3.13 2.38 -2.85
CA MET A 136 -2.36 1.27 -3.44
C MET A 136 -3.01 -0.04 -3.06
N GLN A 137 -3.28 -0.89 -4.04
CA GLN A 137 -3.82 -2.23 -3.84
C GLN A 137 -2.76 -3.26 -4.21
N ILE A 138 -2.42 -4.16 -3.30
CA ILE A 138 -1.40 -5.21 -3.50
C ILE A 138 -2.04 -6.57 -3.30
N ARG A 139 -1.82 -7.50 -4.22
CA ARG A 139 -2.20 -8.91 -4.02
C ARG A 139 -1.23 -9.62 -3.08
N PRO A 140 -1.71 -10.29 -2.02
CA PRO A 140 -0.85 -11.10 -1.17
C PRO A 140 -0.28 -12.29 -1.94
N TRP A 141 0.85 -12.80 -1.47
CA TRP A 141 1.50 -13.98 -2.04
C TRP A 141 1.59 -15.09 -1.00
N PRO A 142 1.19 -16.34 -1.28
CA PRO A 142 0.49 -16.80 -2.48
C PRO A 142 -0.99 -16.36 -2.46
N SER A 143 -1.57 -16.14 -3.64
CA SER A 143 -2.98 -15.75 -3.79
C SER A 143 -3.94 -16.91 -3.48
N ASN A 144 -3.52 -18.14 -3.73
CA ASN A 144 -4.23 -19.35 -3.36
C ASN A 144 -3.24 -20.38 -2.84
N PHE A 145 -3.54 -21.00 -1.70
CA PHE A 145 -2.80 -22.13 -1.20
C PHE A 145 -3.71 -23.10 -0.44
N ALA A 146 -3.43 -24.39 -0.55
CA ALA A 146 -4.14 -25.44 0.15
C ALA A 146 -3.17 -26.20 1.04
N ILE A 147 -3.48 -26.29 2.34
CA ILE A 147 -2.71 -27.06 3.32
C ILE A 147 -3.64 -28.13 3.86
N ALA A 148 -3.26 -29.40 3.73
CA ALA A 148 -3.96 -30.53 4.35
C ALA A 148 -5.50 -30.53 4.13
N GLY A 149 -5.95 -30.18 2.91
CA GLY A 149 -7.37 -30.14 2.54
C GLY A 149 -8.10 -28.83 2.87
N VAL A 150 -7.46 -27.90 3.58
CA VAL A 150 -8.01 -26.56 3.85
C VAL A 150 -7.49 -25.59 2.79
N SER A 151 -8.39 -25.11 1.92
CA SER A 151 -8.08 -24.03 0.98
C SER A 151 -8.16 -22.69 1.69
N LEU A 152 -7.02 -22.01 1.82
CA LEU A 152 -7.00 -20.63 2.31
C LEU A 152 -6.98 -19.70 1.10
N SER A 153 -8.04 -18.92 0.96
CA SER A 153 -8.11 -17.80 0.02
C SER A 153 -8.03 -16.51 0.83
N PRO A 154 -6.81 -15.99 1.10
CA PRO A 154 -6.67 -14.69 1.76
C PRO A 154 -7.41 -13.59 0.95
N PRO A 155 -7.76 -12.46 1.60
CA PRO A 155 -8.41 -11.34 0.92
C PRO A 155 -7.70 -11.00 -0.39
N ALA A 156 -8.47 -10.80 -1.45
CA ALA A 156 -7.91 -10.68 -2.80
C ALA A 156 -6.89 -9.54 -2.93
N PHE A 157 -7.00 -8.49 -2.10
CA PHE A 157 -6.12 -7.32 -2.13
C PHE A 157 -5.93 -6.73 -0.72
N LEU A 158 -4.72 -6.32 -0.39
CA LEU A 158 -4.43 -5.38 0.69
C LEU A 158 -4.48 -3.97 0.11
N ARG A 159 -5.27 -3.09 0.75
CA ARG A 159 -5.39 -1.68 0.37
C ARG A 159 -4.62 -0.82 1.37
N PHE A 160 -3.68 -0.04 0.86
CA PHE A 160 -3.02 1.03 1.57
C PHE A 160 -3.56 2.37 1.09
N GLU A 161 -3.75 3.32 1.99
CA GLU A 161 -4.21 4.67 1.67
C GLU A 161 -3.23 5.68 2.27
N TYR A 162 -2.80 6.63 1.45
CA TYR A 162 -1.93 7.72 1.80
C TYR A 162 -2.63 9.04 1.43
N ARG A 163 -2.71 9.95 2.39
CA ARG A 163 -3.37 11.24 2.25
C ARG A 163 -2.33 12.33 2.43
N LEU A 164 -2.41 13.35 1.58
CA LEU A 164 -1.50 14.49 1.63
C LEU A 164 -2.26 15.75 1.22
N VAL A 165 -2.28 16.75 2.11
CA VAL A 165 -2.86 18.06 1.80
C VAL A 165 -1.78 18.98 1.28
N VAL A 166 -2.01 19.60 0.12
CA VAL A 166 -1.08 20.53 -0.52
C VAL A 166 -1.67 21.94 -0.52
N ASP A 167 -0.87 22.91 -0.04
CA ASP A 167 -1.15 24.33 -0.21
C ASP A 167 -0.56 24.82 -1.55
N PRO A 168 -1.39 25.24 -2.52
CA PRO A 168 -0.89 25.75 -3.80
C PRO A 168 -0.16 27.09 -3.69
N TYR A 169 -0.32 27.82 -2.59
CA TYR A 169 0.26 29.16 -2.40
C TYR A 169 1.52 29.16 -1.52
N ARG A 170 1.84 28.06 -0.86
CA ARG A 170 3.09 27.90 -0.08
C ARG A 170 3.83 26.64 -0.48
N CYS A 171 4.98 26.83 -1.13
CA CYS A 171 5.94 25.74 -1.32
C CYS A 171 6.42 25.21 0.05
N GLY A 172 6.05 23.98 0.40
CA GLY A 172 6.61 23.24 1.53
C GLY A 172 5.71 23.04 2.76
N VAL A 173 4.45 23.48 2.75
CA VAL A 173 3.49 23.08 3.78
C VAL A 173 2.67 21.90 3.28
N VAL A 174 3.04 20.72 3.77
CA VAL A 174 2.32 19.46 3.59
C VAL A 174 1.88 19.01 4.98
N LEU A 175 0.56 19.00 5.21
CA LEU A 175 -0.07 18.53 6.45
C LEU A 175 -0.49 17.06 6.30
#